data_AF-A0A6P8UE18-F1
#
_entry.id   AF-A0A6P8UE18-F1
#
_cell.length_a   1.000
_cell.length_b   1.000
_cell.length_c   1.000
_cell.angle_alpha   90.00
_cell.angle_beta   90.00
_cell.angle_gamma   90.00
#
_symmetry.space_group_name_H-M   'P 1'
#
loop_
_entity.id
_entity.type
_entity.pdbx_description
1 polymer ?
#
loop_
_entity_poly.entity_id
_entity_poly.type
_entity_poly.pdbx_seq_one_letter_code
_entity_poly.pdbx_strand_id
1 'polypeptide(L)'
;MIAEKWLSLNNHIINIHTKQGRVFEKCAHGRLPAAQNRKKKWLKADSVPALKLKKVVSQIAFVRDVKKMSPSQQTYGVEVYHSIVNQFAPKMYAYLYTGMYCRLILAALHYNENSGRKHAKTSTGQLQYTVKFPKAKKGGHVVRRVNTAATYEYVTELLTETLRLCENNVDEEAFDVPDPLSSRWEKPDKREAVVLFRSRFNH
;
A
#
# COMPACT_ATOMS: atom_id res chain seq x y z
N MET A 1 13.44 8.82 4.65
CA MET A 1 13.60 7.64 5.53
C MET A 1 14.46 6.53 4.91
N ILE A 2 14.07 5.90 3.80
CA ILE A 2 14.84 4.76 3.20
C ILE A 2 16.27 5.11 2.78
N ALA A 3 16.47 6.29 2.17
CA ALA A 3 17.79 6.76 1.76
C ALA A 3 18.75 6.94 2.95
N GLU A 4 18.22 7.32 4.12
CA GLU A 4 19.03 7.45 5.32
C GLU A 4 19.42 6.09 5.88
N LYS A 5 18.49 5.12 5.94
CA LYS A 5 18.81 3.72 6.27
C LYS A 5 19.86 3.14 5.33
N TRP A 6 19.80 3.50 4.05
CA TRP A 6 20.78 3.08 3.06
C TRP A 6 22.17 3.68 3.33
N LEU A 7 22.24 5.00 3.53
CA LEU A 7 23.50 5.70 3.81
C LEU A 7 24.12 5.29 5.15
N SER A 8 23.31 4.84 6.10
CA SER A 8 23.76 4.31 7.39
C SER A 8 24.64 3.05 7.25
N LEU A 9 24.50 2.32 6.13
CA LEU A 9 25.32 1.16 5.82
C LEU A 9 26.82 1.48 5.90
N ASN A 10 27.22 2.70 5.52
CA ASN A 10 28.62 3.16 5.59
C ASN A 10 29.25 3.02 6.98
N ASN A 11 28.47 3.26 8.03
CA ASN A 11 28.92 3.10 9.41
C ASN A 11 28.75 1.64 9.87
N HIS A 12 27.64 1.02 9.49
CA HIS A 12 27.32 -0.34 9.91
C HIS A 12 28.37 -1.37 9.43
N ILE A 13 28.87 -1.27 8.19
CA ILE A 13 29.87 -2.20 7.62
C ILE A 13 31.25 -2.15 8.29
N ILE A 14 31.54 -1.06 9.02
CA ILE A 14 32.77 -0.87 9.79
C ILE A 14 32.54 -1.01 11.29
N ASN A 15 31.43 -1.67 11.68
CA ASN A 15 31.05 -1.92 13.08
C ASN A 15 30.75 -0.66 13.91
N ILE A 16 30.45 0.47 13.26
CA ILE A 16 29.95 1.66 13.94
C ILE A 16 28.42 1.57 13.92
N HIS A 17 27.81 1.40 15.08
CA HIS A 17 26.35 1.23 15.22
C HIS A 17 25.65 2.50 15.73
N THR A 18 26.40 3.58 15.91
CA THR A 18 25.91 4.91 16.31
C THR A 18 26.01 5.90 15.14
N LYS A 19 25.30 7.03 15.23
CA LYS A 19 25.27 8.09 14.20
C LYS A 19 24.91 7.55 12.82
N GLN A 20 23.83 6.77 12.73
CA GLN A 20 23.36 6.06 11.53
C GLN A 20 22.60 6.98 10.54
N GLY A 21 23.02 8.24 10.40
CA GLY A 21 22.37 9.24 9.56
C GLY A 21 21.88 10.44 10.37
N ARG A 22 20.96 11.23 9.78
CA ARG A 22 20.38 12.42 10.43
C ARG A 22 19.19 12.06 11.33
N VAL A 23 18.40 11.07 10.91
CA VAL A 23 17.18 10.63 11.58
C VAL A 23 17.42 9.41 12.47
N PHE A 24 18.41 8.57 12.17
CA PHE A 24 18.69 7.36 12.94
C PHE A 24 19.95 7.52 13.81
N GLU A 25 19.75 7.58 15.12
CA GLU A 25 20.85 7.69 16.08
C GLU A 25 21.64 6.37 16.23
N LYS A 26 20.96 5.23 16.12
CA LYS A 26 21.54 3.89 16.26
C LYS A 26 20.87 2.84 15.37
N CYS A 27 21.51 1.69 15.21
CA CYS A 27 20.93 0.55 14.51
C CYS A 27 19.69 0.01 15.24
N ALA A 28 18.71 -0.51 14.48
CA ALA A 28 17.43 -0.99 15.01
C ALA A 28 17.52 -2.36 15.72
N HIS A 29 18.65 -3.07 15.60
CA HIS A 29 18.83 -4.34 16.27
C HIS A 29 19.52 -4.16 17.64
N GLY A 30 19.23 -5.07 18.57
CA GLY A 30 19.96 -5.19 19.82
C GLY A 30 21.39 -5.72 19.62
N ARG A 31 22.13 -5.94 20.72
CA ARG A 31 23.46 -6.53 20.67
C ARG A 31 23.37 -7.92 20.05
N LEU A 32 24.20 -8.18 19.04
CA LEU A 32 24.25 -9.50 18.43
C LEU A 32 24.75 -10.55 19.46
N PRO A 33 24.20 -11.78 19.45
CA PRO A 33 24.70 -12.87 20.28
C PRO A 33 26.20 -13.07 20.08
N ALA A 34 26.94 -13.39 21.15
CA ALA A 34 28.40 -13.49 21.11
C ALA A 34 28.91 -14.47 20.05
N ALA A 35 28.19 -15.58 19.82
CA ALA A 35 28.50 -16.57 18.79
C ALA A 35 28.41 -16.02 17.35
N GLN A 36 27.48 -15.09 17.09
CA GLN A 36 27.34 -14.43 15.79
C GLN A 36 28.34 -13.29 15.64
N ASN A 37 28.56 -12.50 16.70
CA ASN A 37 29.44 -11.34 16.66
C ASN A 37 30.90 -11.75 16.42
N ARG A 38 31.37 -12.84 17.05
CA ARG A 38 32.73 -13.37 16.87
C ARG A 38 33.03 -13.86 15.44
N LYS A 39 31.99 -14.21 14.67
CA LYS A 39 32.12 -14.69 13.28
C LYS A 39 32.08 -13.56 12.24
N LYS A 40 31.62 -12.36 12.62
CA LYS A 40 31.52 -11.23 11.69
C LYS A 40 32.88 -10.56 11.51
N LYS A 41 33.34 -10.52 10.26
CA LYS A 41 34.51 -9.75 9.84
C LYS A 41 34.05 -8.36 9.39
N TRP A 42 34.45 -7.35 10.13
CA TRP A 42 34.14 -5.95 9.81
C TRP A 42 35.24 -5.34 8.95
N LEU A 43 34.87 -4.42 8.07
CA LEU A 43 35.86 -3.66 7.33
C LEU A 43 36.55 -2.65 8.26
N LYS A 44 37.83 -2.38 8.02
CA LYS A 44 38.52 -1.27 8.69
C LYS A 44 38.13 0.04 8.00
N ALA A 45 37.88 1.09 8.77
CA ALA A 45 37.38 2.39 8.28
C ALA A 45 38.16 2.92 7.06
N ASP A 46 39.49 2.87 7.13
CA ASP A 46 40.38 3.43 6.10
C ASP A 46 40.91 2.38 5.12
N SER A 47 40.35 1.18 5.14
CA SER A 47 40.72 0.15 4.18
C SER A 47 40.21 0.50 2.77
N VAL A 48 41.00 0.16 1.75
CA VAL A 48 40.62 0.33 0.34
C VAL A 48 39.22 -0.26 0.03
N PRO A 49 38.84 -1.45 0.53
CA PRO A 49 37.49 -1.98 0.34
C PRO A 49 36.39 -1.10 0.96
N ALA A 50 36.59 -0.58 2.17
CA ALA A 50 35.62 0.30 2.83
C ALA A 50 35.40 1.60 2.05
N LEU A 51 36.48 2.23 1.57
CA LEU A 51 36.41 3.46 0.79
C LEU A 51 35.72 3.24 -0.56
N LYS A 52 36.03 2.14 -1.27
CA LYS A 52 35.37 1.77 -2.52
C LYS A 52 33.87 1.54 -2.31
N LEU A 53 33.50 0.81 -1.27
CA LEU A 53 32.09 0.54 -0.95
C LEU A 53 31.34 1.83 -0.58
N LYS A 54 31.96 2.71 0.23
CA LYS A 54 31.39 4.01 0.59
C LYS A 54 31.09 4.86 -0.64
N LYS A 55 31.98 4.86 -1.65
CA LYS A 55 31.78 5.58 -2.92
C LYS A 55 30.54 5.08 -3.67
N VAL A 56 30.34 3.77 -3.73
CA VAL A 56 29.18 3.15 -4.39
C VAL A 56 27.89 3.46 -3.62
N VAL A 57 27.88 3.19 -2.30
CA VAL A 57 26.71 3.39 -1.43
C VAL A 57 26.24 4.84 -1.43
N SER A 58 27.18 5.79 -1.50
CA SER A 58 26.89 7.23 -1.40
C SER A 58 26.66 7.91 -2.76
N GLN A 59 26.72 7.17 -3.87
CA GLN A 59 26.56 7.75 -5.20
C GLN A 59 25.16 8.35 -5.37
N ILE A 60 25.08 9.63 -5.76
CA ILE A 60 23.83 10.40 -5.82
C ILE A 60 22.77 9.73 -6.69
N ALA A 61 23.17 9.22 -7.87
CA ALA A 61 22.27 8.50 -8.77
C ALA A 61 21.72 7.23 -8.10
N PHE A 62 22.60 6.44 -7.47
CA PHE A 62 22.20 5.22 -6.78
C PHE A 62 21.24 5.50 -5.61
N VAL A 63 21.54 6.50 -4.78
CA VAL A 63 20.66 6.89 -3.66
C VAL A 63 19.30 7.38 -4.17
N ARG A 64 19.25 8.04 -5.33
CA ARG A 64 17.99 8.43 -5.98
C ARG A 64 17.17 7.21 -6.39
N ASP A 65 17.82 6.19 -6.92
CA ASP A 65 17.15 4.95 -7.32
C ASP A 65 16.68 4.14 -6.12
N VAL A 66 17.46 4.08 -5.03
CA VAL A 66 17.04 3.48 -3.75
C VAL A 66 15.76 4.14 -3.21
N LYS A 67 15.61 5.46 -3.34
CA LYS A 67 14.36 6.15 -2.97
C LYS A 67 13.18 5.64 -3.78
N LYS A 68 13.35 5.43 -5.10
CA LYS A 68 12.30 4.92 -5.99
C LYS A 68 11.97 3.45 -5.76
N MET A 69 12.94 2.64 -5.34
CA MET A 69 12.72 1.22 -5.00
C MET A 69 12.00 1.03 -3.66
N SER A 70 11.91 2.06 -2.83
CA SER A 70 11.29 1.95 -1.52
C SER A 70 9.79 1.68 -1.61
N PRO A 71 9.25 0.75 -0.81
CA PRO A 71 7.81 0.47 -0.78
C PRO A 71 6.94 1.70 -0.52
N SER A 72 7.45 2.70 0.23
CA SER A 72 6.72 3.94 0.48
C SER A 72 6.55 4.86 -0.73
N GLN A 73 7.28 4.60 -1.82
CA GLN A 73 7.09 5.24 -3.11
C GLN A 73 6.37 4.32 -4.12
N GLN A 74 6.15 3.05 -3.76
CA GLN A 74 5.40 2.12 -4.59
C GLN A 74 3.90 2.24 -4.27
N THR A 75 3.16 2.81 -5.20
CA THR A 75 1.70 3.01 -5.08
C THR A 75 0.88 1.80 -5.53
N TYR A 76 1.51 0.76 -6.08
CA TYR A 76 0.82 -0.38 -6.68
C TYR A 76 -0.25 -1.01 -5.77
N GLY A 77 0.08 -1.29 -4.50
CA GLY A 77 -0.88 -1.91 -3.58
C GLY A 77 -2.09 -1.01 -3.31
N VAL A 78 -1.84 0.29 -3.13
CA VAL A 78 -2.88 1.31 -2.92
C VAL A 78 -3.76 1.46 -4.15
N GLU A 79 -3.17 1.50 -5.35
CA GLU A 79 -3.89 1.55 -6.63
C GLU A 79 -4.78 0.33 -6.84
N VAL A 80 -4.27 -0.88 -6.54
CA VAL A 80 -5.05 -2.12 -6.60
C VAL A 80 -6.21 -2.09 -5.62
N TYR A 81 -5.97 -1.66 -4.38
CA TYR A 81 -7.03 -1.53 -3.37
C TYR A 81 -8.10 -0.53 -3.82
N HIS A 82 -7.72 0.64 -4.34
CA HIS A 82 -8.70 1.60 -4.88
C HIS A 82 -9.51 1.04 -6.05
N SER A 83 -8.89 0.22 -6.92
CA SER A 83 -9.62 -0.47 -7.98
C SER A 83 -10.69 -1.42 -7.42
N ILE A 84 -10.39 -2.12 -6.31
CA ILE A 84 -11.36 -3.00 -5.64
C ILE A 84 -12.45 -2.18 -4.97
N VAL A 85 -12.11 -1.09 -4.29
CA VAL A 85 -13.12 -0.17 -3.72
C VAL A 85 -14.09 0.32 -4.80
N ASN A 86 -13.59 0.69 -5.98
CA ASN A 86 -14.45 1.10 -7.10
C ASN A 86 -15.35 -0.03 -7.61
N GLN A 87 -14.98 -1.30 -7.45
CA GLN A 87 -15.80 -2.45 -7.80
C GLN A 87 -16.92 -2.69 -6.77
N PHE A 88 -16.62 -2.57 -5.48
CA PHE A 88 -17.57 -2.84 -4.39
C PHE A 88 -18.48 -1.65 -4.05
N ALA A 89 -17.96 -0.42 -4.15
CA ALA A 89 -18.67 0.83 -3.92
C ALA A 89 -18.41 1.83 -5.07
N PRO A 90 -18.95 1.56 -6.29
CA PRO A 90 -18.81 2.47 -7.41
C PRO A 90 -19.39 3.86 -7.09
N LYS A 91 -18.66 4.92 -7.44
CA LYS A 91 -19.09 6.32 -7.23
C LYS A 91 -20.39 6.71 -7.94
N MET A 92 -20.80 5.94 -8.95
CA MET A 92 -21.99 6.22 -9.75
C MET A 92 -23.29 5.91 -9.01
N TYR A 93 -23.22 5.19 -7.88
CA TYR A 93 -24.38 4.87 -7.06
C TYR A 93 -24.33 5.67 -5.75
N ALA A 94 -25.49 6.17 -5.33
CA ALA A 94 -25.66 6.74 -4.00
C ALA A 94 -25.90 5.60 -3.00
N TYR A 95 -25.11 5.57 -1.93
CA TYR A 95 -25.27 4.64 -0.83
C TYR A 95 -25.60 5.41 0.45
N LEU A 96 -26.44 4.83 1.30
CA LEU A 96 -26.50 5.24 2.70
C LEU A 96 -25.14 4.99 3.36
N TYR A 97 -24.86 5.71 4.45
CA TYR A 97 -23.59 5.59 5.18
C TYR A 97 -23.27 4.12 5.53
N THR A 98 -24.24 3.41 6.11
CA THR A 98 -24.10 1.99 6.51
C THR A 98 -23.78 1.10 5.30
N GLY A 99 -24.51 1.27 4.19
CA GLY A 99 -24.25 0.54 2.96
C GLY A 99 -22.85 0.79 2.39
N MET A 100 -22.38 2.04 2.43
CA MET A 100 -21.02 2.39 2.00
C MET A 100 -19.97 1.77 2.93
N TYR A 101 -20.17 1.88 4.24
CA TYR A 101 -19.27 1.33 5.26
C TYR A 101 -19.11 -0.19 5.11
N CYS A 102 -20.20 -0.93 5.03
CA CYS A 102 -20.16 -2.39 4.84
C CYS A 102 -19.46 -2.77 3.53
N ARG A 103 -19.73 -2.07 2.42
CA ARG A 103 -19.06 -2.33 1.13
C ARG A 103 -17.55 -2.06 1.19
N LEU A 104 -17.12 -1.05 1.92
CA LEU A 104 -15.69 -0.77 2.13
C LEU A 104 -15.02 -1.86 2.99
N ILE A 105 -15.71 -2.39 3.99
CA ILE A 105 -15.23 -3.56 4.75
C ILE A 105 -15.09 -4.77 3.82
N LEU A 106 -16.11 -5.07 3.00
CA LEU A 106 -16.04 -6.18 2.04
C LEU A 106 -14.89 -6.00 1.03
N ALA A 107 -14.65 -4.79 0.55
CA ALA A 107 -13.51 -4.49 -0.31
C ALA A 107 -12.17 -4.76 0.40
N ALA A 108 -12.04 -4.41 1.68
CA ALA A 108 -10.86 -4.67 2.48
C ALA A 108 -10.63 -6.17 2.72
N LEU A 109 -11.69 -6.92 3.07
CA LEU A 109 -11.63 -8.38 3.21
C LEU A 109 -11.19 -9.04 1.90
N HIS A 110 -11.81 -8.66 0.78
CA HIS A 110 -11.45 -9.17 -0.53
C HIS A 110 -9.98 -8.89 -0.89
N TYR A 111 -9.49 -7.67 -0.62
CA TYR A 111 -8.09 -7.30 -0.85
C TYR A 111 -7.12 -8.09 0.05
N ASN A 112 -7.44 -8.23 1.34
CA ASN A 112 -6.59 -8.95 2.28
C ASN A 112 -6.41 -10.40 1.86
N GLU A 113 -7.49 -11.07 1.46
CA GLU A 113 -7.44 -12.46 0.97
C GLU A 113 -6.68 -12.57 -0.37
N ASN A 114 -6.89 -11.62 -1.29
CA ASN A 114 -6.45 -11.77 -2.68
C ASN A 114 -5.18 -10.98 -3.08
N SER A 115 -4.61 -10.17 -2.19
CA SER A 115 -3.39 -9.38 -2.46
C SER A 115 -2.14 -10.25 -2.59
N GLY A 116 -2.09 -11.36 -1.85
CA GLY A 116 -0.97 -12.30 -1.78
C GLY A 116 -0.99 -13.42 -2.82
N ARG A 117 -1.87 -13.38 -3.83
CA ARG A 117 -2.05 -14.47 -4.80
C ARG A 117 -0.73 -14.85 -5.48
N LYS A 118 -0.48 -16.16 -5.50
CA LYS A 118 0.75 -16.75 -6.05
C LYS A 118 0.75 -16.68 -7.58
N HIS A 119 1.93 -16.81 -8.18
CA HIS A 119 2.06 -16.93 -9.63
C HIS A 119 1.46 -18.27 -10.07
N ALA A 120 0.49 -18.23 -10.99
CA ALA A 120 -0.14 -19.42 -11.55
C ALA A 120 0.88 -20.28 -12.31
N LYS A 121 0.70 -21.60 -12.19
CA LYS A 121 1.47 -22.62 -12.90
C LYS A 121 0.54 -23.41 -13.82
N THR A 122 1.07 -23.95 -14.91
CA THR A 122 0.39 -24.93 -15.77
C THR A 122 0.32 -26.29 -15.06
N SER A 123 -0.41 -27.25 -15.63
CA SER A 123 -0.39 -28.65 -15.17
C SER A 123 1.02 -29.27 -15.17
N THR A 124 1.89 -28.80 -16.07
CA THR A 124 3.31 -29.19 -16.16
C THR A 124 4.23 -28.39 -15.22
N GLY A 125 3.68 -27.53 -14.37
CA GLY A 125 4.44 -26.75 -13.38
C GLY A 125 5.10 -25.46 -13.90
N GLN A 126 4.90 -25.11 -15.18
CA GLN A 126 5.49 -23.91 -15.79
C GLN A 126 4.73 -22.64 -15.40
N LEU A 127 5.45 -21.53 -15.17
CA LEU A 127 4.85 -20.25 -14.80
C LEU A 127 4.06 -19.64 -15.96
N GLN A 128 2.87 -19.13 -15.67
CA GLN A 128 1.97 -18.57 -16.68
C GLN A 128 2.15 -17.05 -16.85
N TYR A 129 2.10 -16.58 -18.09
CA TYR A 129 2.26 -15.16 -18.42
C TYR A 129 1.22 -14.71 -19.44
N THR A 130 0.90 -13.42 -19.43
CA THR A 130 0.03 -12.78 -20.43
C THR A 130 0.76 -11.62 -21.09
N VAL A 131 0.59 -11.46 -22.39
CA VAL A 131 1.14 -10.35 -23.17
C VAL A 131 0.07 -9.27 -23.31
N LYS A 132 0.43 -8.03 -22.95
CA LYS A 132 -0.41 -6.84 -23.12
C LYS A 132 0.26 -5.87 -24.08
N PHE A 133 -0.54 -5.08 -24.79
CA PHE A 133 -0.07 -4.08 -25.76
C PHE A 133 -0.54 -2.68 -25.34
N PRO A 134 0.13 -2.02 -24.38
CA PRO A 134 -0.29 -0.70 -23.93
C PRO A 134 -0.10 0.36 -25.03
N LYS A 135 -1.09 1.23 -25.20
CA LYS A 135 -1.04 2.35 -26.18
C LYS A 135 0.24 3.19 -26.05
N ALA A 136 0.69 3.45 -24.83
CA ALA A 136 1.90 4.22 -24.54
C ALA A 136 3.19 3.62 -25.16
N LYS A 137 3.20 2.31 -25.44
CA LYS A 137 4.33 1.62 -26.06
C LYS A 137 4.32 1.61 -27.59
N LYS A 138 3.33 2.25 -28.24
CA LYS A 138 3.26 2.45 -29.69
C LYS A 138 3.63 1.21 -30.53
N GLY A 139 2.97 0.08 -30.27
CA GLY A 139 3.24 -1.21 -30.93
C GLY A 139 4.15 -2.16 -30.15
N GLY A 140 4.81 -1.69 -29.08
CA GLY A 140 5.51 -2.55 -28.13
C GLY A 140 4.58 -3.28 -27.17
N HIS A 141 5.12 -4.28 -26.47
CA HIS A 141 4.37 -5.12 -25.52
C HIS A 141 4.93 -5.09 -24.09
N VAL A 142 4.15 -5.62 -23.17
CA VAL A 142 4.52 -5.89 -21.78
C VAL A 142 4.09 -7.31 -21.45
N VAL A 143 5.01 -8.11 -20.91
CA VAL A 143 4.69 -9.40 -20.32
C VAL A 143 4.30 -9.20 -18.86
N ARG A 144 3.17 -9.73 -18.44
CA ARG A 144 2.69 -9.72 -17.05
C ARG A 144 2.56 -11.15 -16.54
N ARG A 145 2.89 -11.36 -15.27
CA ARG A 145 2.59 -12.63 -14.58
C ARG A 145 1.08 -12.84 -14.51
N VAL A 146 0.65 -14.09 -14.64
CA VAL A 146 -0.73 -14.50 -14.32
C VAL A 146 -0.72 -15.05 -12.90
N ASN A 147 -1.56 -14.51 -12.03
CA ASN A 147 -1.70 -15.02 -10.66
C ASN A 147 -2.75 -16.13 -10.61
N THR A 148 -2.72 -16.94 -9.55
CA THR A 148 -3.78 -17.92 -9.25
C THR A 148 -5.16 -17.26 -9.20
N ALA A 149 -6.22 -18.03 -9.37
CA ALA A 149 -7.59 -17.53 -9.26
C ALA A 149 -7.81 -16.81 -7.91
N ALA A 150 -8.73 -15.86 -7.90
CA ALA A 150 -9.18 -15.25 -6.66
C ALA A 150 -9.99 -16.25 -5.84
N THR A 151 -9.86 -16.16 -4.53
CA THR A 151 -10.66 -16.92 -3.56
C THR A 151 -11.66 -15.98 -2.89
N TYR A 152 -12.70 -16.58 -2.31
CA TYR A 152 -13.82 -15.89 -1.69
C TYR A 152 -14.22 -16.55 -0.37
N GLU A 153 -13.25 -17.09 0.37
CA GLU A 153 -13.51 -17.78 1.63
C GLU A 153 -14.17 -16.86 2.65
N TYR A 154 -13.74 -15.58 2.69
CA TYR A 154 -14.41 -14.55 3.50
C TYR A 154 -15.92 -14.44 3.22
N VAL A 155 -16.37 -14.70 1.97
CA VAL A 155 -17.79 -14.66 1.62
C VAL A 155 -18.51 -15.85 2.24
N THR A 156 -17.92 -17.04 2.15
CA THR A 156 -18.47 -18.26 2.75
C THR A 156 -18.61 -18.11 4.26
N GLU A 157 -17.59 -17.58 4.93
CA GLU A 157 -17.61 -17.32 6.38
C GLU A 157 -18.71 -16.31 6.75
N LEU A 158 -18.78 -15.17 6.04
CA LEU A 158 -19.80 -14.15 6.29
C LEU A 158 -21.22 -14.68 6.05
N LEU A 159 -21.44 -15.44 4.97
CA LEU A 159 -22.76 -16.00 4.67
C LEU A 159 -23.18 -17.01 5.74
N THR A 160 -22.25 -17.86 6.18
CA THR A 160 -22.50 -18.83 7.25
C THR A 160 -22.89 -18.13 8.55
N GLU A 161 -22.14 -17.09 8.94
CA GLU A 161 -22.47 -16.32 10.14
C GLU A 161 -23.78 -15.56 9.99
N THR A 162 -24.07 -15.02 8.81
CA THR A 162 -25.35 -14.34 8.53
C THR A 162 -26.53 -15.30 8.71
N LEU A 163 -26.43 -16.51 8.18
CA LEU A 163 -27.47 -17.54 8.36
C LEU A 163 -27.65 -17.88 9.84
N ARG A 164 -26.55 -18.07 10.59
CA ARG A 164 -26.58 -18.31 12.03
C ARG A 164 -27.29 -17.18 12.79
N LEU A 165 -27.02 -15.92 12.46
CA LEU A 165 -27.65 -14.77 13.10
C LEU A 165 -29.15 -14.70 12.78
N CYS A 166 -29.54 -14.96 11.53
CA CYS A 166 -30.94 -15.03 11.13
C CYS A 166 -31.70 -16.14 11.86
N GLU A 167 -31.12 -17.34 11.99
CA GLU A 167 -31.73 -18.46 12.73
C GLU A 167 -31.96 -18.14 14.21
N ASN A 168 -31.06 -17.36 14.81
CA ASN A 168 -31.13 -16.98 16.22
C ASN A 168 -31.95 -15.69 16.45
N ASN A 169 -32.57 -15.11 15.41
CA ASN A 169 -33.29 -13.83 15.47
C ASN A 169 -32.49 -12.73 16.19
N VAL A 170 -31.20 -12.64 15.91
CA VAL A 170 -30.37 -11.59 16.49
C VAL A 170 -30.73 -10.27 15.83
N ASP A 171 -31.13 -9.28 16.63
CA ASP A 171 -31.43 -7.94 16.15
C ASP A 171 -30.17 -7.26 15.59
N GLU A 172 -30.34 -6.49 14.51
CA GLU A 172 -29.24 -5.70 13.94
C GLU A 172 -28.83 -4.59 14.92
N GLU A 173 -27.52 -4.54 15.24
CA GLU A 173 -26.98 -3.41 16.00
C GLU A 173 -27.06 -2.12 15.16
N ALA A 174 -27.56 -1.05 15.78
CA ALA A 174 -27.64 0.25 15.14
C ALA A 174 -26.23 0.82 14.89
N PHE A 175 -25.99 1.27 13.67
CA PHE A 175 -24.76 1.99 13.33
C PHE A 175 -24.80 3.41 13.91
N ASP A 176 -23.70 3.82 14.53
CA ASP A 176 -23.45 5.24 14.82
C ASP A 176 -23.12 5.96 13.51
N VAL A 177 -24.11 6.67 12.96
CA VAL A 177 -23.97 7.39 11.70
C VAL A 177 -23.52 8.82 11.99
N PRO A 178 -22.30 9.21 11.58
CA PRO A 178 -21.83 10.57 11.81
C PRO A 178 -22.59 11.57 10.92
N ASP A 179 -22.70 12.80 11.41
CA ASP A 179 -23.26 13.89 10.62
C ASP A 179 -22.50 14.10 9.30
N PRO A 180 -23.20 14.47 8.21
CA PRO A 180 -22.56 14.82 6.95
C PRO A 180 -21.56 15.95 7.14
N LEU A 181 -20.43 15.92 6.43
CA LEU A 181 -19.36 16.93 6.57
C LEU A 181 -19.86 18.39 6.46
N SER A 182 -20.89 18.61 5.64
CA SER A 182 -21.55 19.91 5.44
C SER A 182 -22.32 20.43 6.66
N SER A 183 -22.56 19.61 7.70
CA SER A 183 -23.25 20.03 8.92
C SER A 183 -22.47 21.11 9.68
N ARG A 184 -21.14 21.10 9.55
CA ARG A 184 -20.23 22.03 10.23
C ARG A 184 -20.13 23.41 9.59
N TRP A 185 -20.79 23.61 8.46
CA TRP A 185 -20.65 24.81 7.64
C TRP A 185 -21.94 25.61 7.71
N GLU A 186 -21.80 26.93 7.80
CA GLU A 186 -22.95 27.83 7.66
C GLU A 186 -23.53 27.71 6.26
N LYS A 187 -24.84 27.54 6.17
CA LYS A 187 -25.54 27.33 4.90
C LYS A 187 -26.29 28.62 4.57
N PRO A 188 -26.06 29.22 3.38
CA PRO A 188 -26.79 30.41 2.98
C PRO A 188 -28.28 30.09 2.83
N ASP A 189 -29.12 31.12 2.93
CA ASP A 189 -30.53 30.95 2.61
C ASP A 189 -30.71 30.52 1.15
N LYS A 190 -31.71 29.68 0.89
CA LYS A 190 -31.97 29.13 -0.44
C LYS A 190 -32.22 30.24 -1.46
N ARG A 191 -32.92 31.32 -1.08
CA ARG A 191 -33.22 32.43 -2.00
C ARG A 191 -31.96 33.19 -2.37
N GLU A 192 -31.12 33.50 -1.39
CA GLU A 192 -29.84 34.16 -1.60
C GLU A 192 -28.92 33.34 -2.50
N ALA A 193 -28.80 32.03 -2.24
CA ALA A 193 -28.00 31.11 -3.04
C ALA A 193 -28.47 31.04 -4.51
N VAL A 194 -29.80 31.04 -4.74
CA VAL A 194 -30.37 31.03 -6.09
C VAL A 194 -30.12 32.36 -6.83
N VAL A 195 -30.23 33.50 -6.15
CA VAL A 195 -29.93 34.81 -6.75
C VAL A 195 -28.46 34.87 -7.20
N LEU A 196 -27.53 34.47 -6.32
CA LEU A 196 -26.09 34.39 -6.63
C LEU A 196 -25.80 33.44 -7.80
N PHE A 197 -26.46 32.28 -7.86
CA PHE A 197 -26.26 31.34 -8.96
C PHE A 197 -26.73 31.92 -10.30
N ARG A 198 -27.86 32.62 -10.33
CA ARG A 198 -28.40 33.22 -11.56
C ARG A 198 -27.62 34.46 -12.01
N SER A 199 -27.06 35.24 -11.09
CA SER A 199 -26.27 36.43 -11.44
C SER A 199 -24.89 36.10 -11.99
N ARG A 200 -24.34 34.91 -11.70
CA ARG A 200 -23.01 34.46 -12.17
C ARG A 200 -22.82 34.45 -13.69
N PHE A 201 -23.88 34.38 -14.48
CA PHE A 201 -23.81 34.30 -15.93
C PHE A 201 -24.36 35.53 -16.65
N ASN A 202 -24.77 36.56 -15.90
CA ASN A 202 -25.19 37.84 -16.46
C ASN A 202 -24.00 38.81 -16.40
N HIS A 203 -23.14 38.73 -17.43
CA HIS A 203 -22.19 39.78 -17.79
C HIS A 203 -22.75 40.62 -18.93
#